data_AF-A0A151R4T1-F1
#
_entry.id   AF-A0A151R4T1-F1
#
_cell.length_a   1.000
_cell.length_b   1.000
_cell.length_c   1.000
_cell.angle_alpha   90.00
_cell.angle_beta   90.00
_cell.angle_gamma   90.00
#
_symmetry.space_group_name_H-M   'P 1'
#
loop_
_entity.id
_entity.type
_entity.pdbx_description
1 polymer ?
#
loop_
_entity_poly.entity_id
_entity_poly.type
_entity_poly.pdbx_seq_one_letter_code
_entity_poly.pdbx_strand_id
1 'polypeptide(L)'
;MMKKENETFEEYAQRWRWIAAQVQPPLLEKEVVTMFIDTLQSPFYDMMIENVSLNFSDLVVIGDRVEIGVRSGKIVMEDHP
;
A
#
# COMPACT_ATOMS: atom_id res chain seq x y z
N MET A 1 -8.49 2.02 -5.59
CA MET A 1 -9.09 0.86 -4.91
C MET A 1 -8.64 0.90 -3.46
N MET A 2 -9.55 0.93 -2.48
CA MET A 2 -9.15 1.01 -1.07
C MET A 2 -8.95 -0.38 -0.44
N LYS A 3 -8.11 -0.42 0.59
CA LYS A 3 -7.96 -1.58 1.47
C LYS A 3 -9.24 -1.76 2.29
N LYS A 4 -9.71 -3.00 2.41
CA LYS A 4 -10.86 -3.38 3.24
C LYS A 4 -10.40 -3.58 4.68
N GLU A 5 -11.33 -3.38 5.62
CA GLU A 5 -11.07 -3.58 7.05
C GLU A 5 -10.69 -5.02 7.39
N ASN A 6 -11.22 -5.99 6.65
CA ASN A 6 -11.09 -7.42 6.92
C ASN A 6 -10.05 -8.16 6.06
N GLU A 7 -9.28 -7.45 5.23
CA GLU A 7 -8.18 -8.03 4.46
C GLU A 7 -6.84 -7.61 5.07
N THR A 8 -5.80 -8.43 4.91
CA THR A 8 -4.42 -8.03 5.28
C THR A 8 -3.86 -7.04 4.25
N PHE A 9 -2.78 -6.35 4.62
CA PHE A 9 -2.08 -5.48 3.68
C PHE A 9 -1.56 -6.25 2.45
N GLU A 10 -1.01 -7.45 2.66
CA GLU A 10 -0.56 -8.32 1.57
C GLU A 10 -1.71 -8.71 0.62
N GLU A 11 -2.86 -9.14 1.15
CA GLU A 11 -4.04 -9.51 0.34
C GLU A 11 -4.53 -8.32 -0.50
N TYR A 12 -4.56 -7.13 0.11
CA TYR A 12 -4.87 -5.90 -0.59
C TYR A 12 -3.89 -5.62 -1.73
N ALA A 13 -2.58 -5.70 -1.46
CA ALA A 13 -1.54 -5.42 -2.44
C ALA A 13 -1.58 -6.40 -3.62
N GLN A 14 -1.78 -7.68 -3.35
CA GLN A 14 -1.94 -8.71 -4.38
C GLN A 14 -3.18 -8.44 -5.25
N ARG A 15 -4.32 -8.13 -4.63
CA ARG A 15 -5.57 -7.79 -5.34
C ARG A 15 -5.39 -6.55 -6.20
N TRP A 16 -4.74 -5.52 -5.67
CA TRP A 16 -4.46 -4.28 -6.39
C TRP A 16 -3.57 -4.55 -7.60
N ARG A 17 -2.47 -5.29 -7.43
CA ARG A 17 -1.51 -5.58 -8.50
C ARG A 17 -2.10 -6.45 -9.60
N TRP A 18 -3.00 -7.38 -9.26
CA TRP A 18 -3.75 -8.17 -10.25
C TRP A 18 -4.63 -7.28 -11.16
N ILE A 19 -5.22 -6.22 -10.62
CA ILE A 19 -6.00 -5.25 -11.41
C ILE A 19 -5.07 -4.37 -12.24
N ALA A 20 -3.99 -3.84 -11.65
CA ALA A 20 -3.02 -3.01 -12.36
C ALA A 20 -2.37 -3.74 -13.55
N ALA A 21 -2.16 -5.06 -13.44
CA ALA A 21 -1.63 -5.90 -14.50
C ALA A 21 -2.55 -6.04 -15.73
N GLN A 22 -3.84 -5.68 -15.63
CA GLN A 22 -4.80 -5.73 -16.74
C GLN A 22 -4.78 -4.47 -17.62
N VAL A 23 -4.08 -3.42 -17.20
CA VAL A 23 -3.98 -2.16 -17.96
C VAL A 23 -3.10 -2.34 -19.20
N GLN A 24 -3.50 -1.75 -20.34
CA GLN A 24 -2.70 -1.70 -21.56
C GLN A 24 -2.46 -0.25 -22.03
N PRO A 25 -1.21 0.11 -22.38
CA PRO A 25 0.00 -0.70 -22.23
C PRO A 25 0.34 -1.01 -20.75
N PRO A 26 1.16 -2.04 -20.46
CA PRO A 26 1.57 -2.35 -19.10
C PRO A 26 2.26 -1.14 -18.45
N LEU A 27 1.92 -0.88 -17.19
CA LEU A 27 2.52 0.20 -16.41
C LEU A 27 4.00 -0.09 -16.12
N LEU A 28 4.82 0.96 -16.12
CA LEU A 28 6.19 0.88 -15.62
C LEU A 28 6.18 0.69 -14.11
N GLU A 29 7.19 0.02 -13.55
CA GLU A 29 7.26 -0.23 -12.11
C GLU A 29 7.10 1.04 -11.27
N LYS A 30 7.67 2.17 -11.70
CA LYS A 30 7.51 3.48 -11.04
C LYS A 30 6.06 3.98 -11.03
N GLU A 31 5.30 3.72 -12.09
CA GLU A 31 3.89 4.11 -12.20
C GLU A 31 3.04 3.20 -11.32
N VAL A 32 3.36 1.90 -11.30
CA VAL A 32 2.71 0.92 -10.42
C VAL A 32 2.92 1.30 -8.95
N VAL A 33 4.15 1.64 -8.57
CA VAL A 33 4.51 2.09 -7.21
C VAL A 33 3.75 3.37 -6.83
N THR A 34 3.81 4.39 -7.69
CA THR A 34 3.15 5.69 -7.42
C THR A 34 1.63 5.51 -7.26
N MET A 35 0.99 4.83 -8.21
CA MET A 35 -0.46 4.61 -8.17
C MET A 35 -0.88 3.72 -6.99
N PHE A 36 -0.03 2.79 -6.54
CA PHE A 36 -0.32 1.98 -5.36
C PHE A 36 -0.32 2.83 -4.08
N ILE A 37 0.72 3.66 -3.91
CA ILE A 37 0.83 4.57 -2.75
C ILE A 37 -0.39 5.50 -2.69
N ASP A 38 -0.80 6.08 -3.83
CA ASP A 38 -1.96 6.98 -3.93
C ASP A 38 -3.30 6.34 -3.52
N THR A 39 -3.36 5.01 -3.40
CA THR A 39 -4.56 4.29 -2.94
C THR A 39 -4.58 3.98 -1.45
N LEU A 40 -3.51 4.32 -0.73
CA LEU A 40 -3.36 4.10 0.70
C LEU A 40 -3.88 5.28 1.52
N GLN A 41 -4.24 5.00 2.77
CA GLN A 41 -4.61 6.00 3.78
C GLN A 41 -3.49 6.14 4.82
N SER A 42 -3.52 7.21 5.61
CA SER A 42 -2.67 7.32 6.81
C SER A 42 -2.94 6.11 7.73
N PRO A 43 -1.91 5.50 8.34
CA PRO A 43 -0.49 5.89 8.35
C PRO A 43 0.34 5.27 7.20
N PHE A 44 -0.26 4.44 6.35
CA PHE A 44 0.46 3.72 5.30
C PHE A 44 0.98 4.67 4.21
N TYR A 45 0.17 5.64 3.79
CA TYR A 45 0.58 6.64 2.80
C TYR A 45 1.81 7.41 3.28
N ASP A 46 1.77 7.95 4.50
CA ASP A 46 2.83 8.79 5.07
C ASP A 46 4.16 8.03 5.19
N MET A 47 4.10 6.75 5.58
CA MET A 47 5.30 5.93 5.68
C MET A 47 5.84 5.51 4.30
N MET A 48 5.00 5.45 3.27
CA MET A 48 5.41 5.00 1.93
C MET A 48 5.82 6.13 1.00
N ILE A 49 5.30 7.35 1.17
CA ILE A 49 5.68 8.48 0.32
C ILE A 49 7.16 8.83 0.46
N GLU A 50 7.73 8.63 1.65
CA GLU A 50 9.17 8.74 1.92
C GLU A 50 10.00 7.65 1.24
N ASN A 51 9.36 6.56 0.79
CA ASN A 51 9.97 5.36 0.24
C ASN A 51 9.60 5.10 -1.24
N VAL A 52 9.11 6.12 -1.95
CA VAL A 52 8.61 6.03 -3.35
C VAL A 52 9.65 5.50 -4.36
N SER A 53 10.94 5.51 -4.02
CA SER A 53 12.01 4.96 -4.86
C SER A 53 12.13 3.42 -4.79
N LEU A 54 11.43 2.76 -3.86
CA LEU A 54 11.47 1.31 -3.71
C LEU A 54 10.59 0.60 -4.73
N ASN A 55 10.84 -0.69 -4.95
CA ASN A 55 9.97 -1.50 -5.80
C ASN A 55 8.69 -1.90 -5.03
N PHE A 56 7.72 -2.45 -5.76
CA PHE A 56 6.44 -2.82 -5.15
C PHE A 56 6.57 -3.88 -4.04
N SER A 57 7.45 -4.86 -4.19
CA SER A 57 7.64 -5.91 -3.18
C SER A 57 8.16 -5.35 -1.86
N ASP A 58 9.06 -4.37 -1.92
CA ASP A 58 9.56 -3.68 -0.73
C ASP A 58 8.44 -2.91 -0.02
N LEU A 59 7.53 -2.28 -0.78
CA LEU A 59 6.37 -1.60 -0.21
C LEU A 59 5.39 -2.55 0.48
N VAL A 60 5.21 -3.78 -0.03
CA VAL A 60 4.41 -4.81 0.64
C VAL A 60 5.00 -5.13 2.01
N VAL A 61 6.33 -5.32 2.09
CA VAL A 61 7.02 -5.61 3.36
C VAL A 61 6.89 -4.45 4.35
N ILE A 62 6.99 -3.20 3.89
CA ILE A 62 6.77 -2.02 4.73
C ILE A 62 5.32 -2.01 5.22
N GLY A 63 4.35 -2.20 4.33
CA GLY A 63 2.93 -2.20 4.67
C GLY A 63 2.57 -3.27 5.72
N ASP A 64 3.13 -4.46 5.62
CA ASP A 64 2.94 -5.50 6.65
C ASP A 64 3.48 -5.06 8.02
N ARG A 65 4.64 -4.38 8.05
CA ARG A 65 5.21 -3.83 9.29
C ARG A 65 4.34 -2.73 9.87
N VAL A 66 3.79 -1.86 9.03
CA VAL A 66 2.84 -0.82 9.46
C VAL A 66 1.58 -1.47 10.03
N GLU A 67 1.02 -2.48 9.38
CA GLU A 67 -0.16 -3.21 9.86
C GLU A 67 0.10 -3.90 11.22
N ILE A 68 1.28 -4.49 11.41
CA ILE A 68 1.69 -5.04 12.72
C ILE A 68 1.82 -3.93 13.76
N GLY A 69 2.43 -2.79 13.41
CA GLY A 69 2.56 -1.63 14.30
C GLY A 69 1.21 -1.07 14.74
N VAL A 70 0.27 -0.96 13.81
CA VAL A 70 -1.11 -0.56 14.06
C VAL A 70 -1.83 -1.55 14.97
N ARG A 71 -1.80 -2.86 14.63
CA ARG A 71 -2.44 -3.91 15.46
C ARG A 71 -1.87 -3.99 16.87
N SER A 72 -0.58 -3.68 17.04
CA SER A 72 0.09 -3.67 18.34
C SER A 72 -0.05 -2.33 19.09
N GLY A 73 -0.77 -1.35 18.54
CA GLY A 73 -0.98 -0.03 19.15
C GLY A 73 0.26 0.87 19.16
N LYS A 74 1.31 0.51 18.42
CA LYS A 74 2.55 1.29 18.29
C LYS A 74 2.44 2.41 17.26
N ILE A 75 1.54 2.25 16.29
CA ILE A 75 1.22 3.24 15.26
C ILE A 75 -0.27 3.55 15.40
N VAL A 76 -0.62 4.84 15.39
CA VAL A 76 -2.00 5.30 15.47
C VAL A 76 -2.57 5.35 14.06
N MET A 77 -3.75 4.77 13.84
CA MET A 77 -4.52 5.03 12.63
C MET A 77 -5.18 6.41 12.78
N GLU A 78 -4.86 7.33 11.87
CA GLU A 78 -5.60 8.59 11.81
C GLU A 78 -6.92 8.34 11.09
N ASP A 79 -8.02 8.55 11.80
CA ASP A 79 -9.34 8.64 11.19
C ASP A 79 -9.49 10.07 10.67
N HIS A 80 -9.39 10.26 9.34
CA HIS A 80 -9.72 11.55 8.76
C HIS A 80 -11.25 11.69 8.69
N PRO A 81 -11.83 12.76 9.28
CA PRO A 81 -13.27 12.99 9.30
C PRO A 81 -13.88 13.25 7.92
#